data_AF-A0A1I7N2U5-F1
#
_entry.id   AF-A0A1I7N2U5-F1
#
_cell.length_a   1.000
_cell.length_b   1.000
_cell.length_c   1.000
_cell.angle_alpha   90.00
_cell.angle_beta   90.00
_cell.angle_gamma   90.00
#
_symmetry.space_group_name_H-M   'P 1'
#
loop_
_entity.id
_entity.type
_entity.pdbx_description
1 polymer ?
#
loop_
_entity_poly.entity_id
_entity_poly.type
_entity_poly.pdbx_seq_one_letter_code
_entity_poly.pdbx_strand_id
1 'polypeptide(L)'
;MAHYNCLNCPGYCCSYPVIALNKRDVERLAKHFTLKYETAKRRFTREGHGHKYLMRRKGDKIYGRICQFFDTKERRCTIYKARPAACRDYPGHGRCGYYDFLMHERRCQNDPTFAAITNHKD
;
A
#
# COMPACT_ATOMS: atom_id res chain seq x y z
N MET A 1 -8.65 16.82 15.45
CA MET A 1 -8.17 15.48 15.02
C MET A 1 -7.24 15.66 13.83
N ALA A 2 -6.23 14.80 13.66
CA ALA A 2 -5.28 14.95 12.56
C ALA A 2 -5.90 14.43 11.26
N HIS A 3 -5.91 15.23 10.20
CA HIS A 3 -6.31 14.76 8.87
C HIS A 3 -5.24 13.82 8.31
N TYR A 4 -5.68 12.78 7.58
CA TYR A 4 -4.77 11.82 6.97
C TYR A 4 -3.75 12.52 6.06
N ASN A 5 -2.46 12.30 6.31
CA ASN A 5 -1.37 12.77 5.47
C ASN A 5 -0.51 11.60 5.01
N CYS A 6 -0.55 11.29 3.71
CA CYS A 6 0.22 10.21 3.10
C CYS A 6 1.74 10.41 3.27
N LEU A 7 2.25 11.65 3.30
CA LEU A 7 3.68 11.95 3.45
C LEU A 7 4.17 11.75 4.89
N ASN A 8 3.25 11.72 5.86
CA ASN A 8 3.54 11.50 7.27
C ASN A 8 3.19 10.07 7.73
N CYS A 9 2.66 9.24 6.82
CA CYS A 9 2.20 7.90 7.11
C CYS A 9 3.28 6.87 6.74
N PRO A 10 3.53 5.85 7.58
CA PRO A 10 4.50 4.79 7.31
C PRO A 10 4.06 3.79 6.21
N GLY A 11 3.00 4.11 5.44
CA GLY A 11 2.54 3.32 4.30
C GLY A 11 1.36 2.38 4.54
N TYR A 12 0.42 2.71 5.43
CA TYR A 12 -0.71 1.83 5.78
C TYR A 12 -1.55 1.37 4.58
N CYS A 13 -1.75 2.20 3.56
CA CYS A 13 -2.47 1.80 2.35
C CYS A 13 -1.80 0.64 1.58
N CYS A 14 -0.49 0.45 1.79
CA CYS A 14 0.31 -0.56 1.12
C CYS A 14 0.56 -1.81 1.99
N SER A 15 0.23 -1.75 3.29
CA SER A 15 0.51 -2.84 4.24
C SER A 15 -0.54 -3.95 4.21
N TYR A 16 -1.76 -3.68 3.70
CA TYR A 16 -2.84 -4.67 3.65
C TYR A 16 -2.41 -5.98 2.97
N PRO A 17 -2.80 -7.15 3.53
CA PRO A 17 -2.48 -8.45 2.94
C PRO A 17 -3.23 -8.67 1.62
N VAL A 18 -4.43 -8.12 1.51
CA VAL A 18 -5.31 -8.24 0.34
C VAL A 18 -5.48 -6.88 -0.31
N ILE A 19 -4.69 -6.60 -1.35
CA ILE A 19 -4.89 -5.44 -2.24
C ILE A 19 -5.43 -5.99 -3.56
N ALA A 20 -6.76 -6.10 -3.63
CA ALA A 20 -7.46 -6.60 -4.80
C ALA A 20 -7.43 -5.57 -5.92
N LEU A 21 -7.21 -6.04 -7.14
CA LEU A 21 -7.15 -5.26 -8.37
C LEU A 21 -8.21 -5.78 -9.34
N ASN A 22 -8.54 -4.96 -10.33
CA ASN A 22 -9.32 -5.38 -11.49
C ASN A 22 -8.46 -5.39 -12.77
N LYS A 23 -9.04 -5.88 -13.88
CA LYS A 23 -8.38 -5.91 -15.19
C LYS A 23 -7.85 -4.53 -15.62
N ARG A 24 -8.64 -3.47 -15.42
CA ARG A 24 -8.26 -2.08 -15.78
C ARG A 24 -7.07 -1.58 -14.96
N ASP A 25 -6.96 -2.00 -13.71
CA ASP A 25 -5.79 -1.67 -12.88
C ASP A 25 -4.53 -2.34 -13.41
N VAL A 26 -4.62 -3.60 -13.85
CA VAL A 26 -3.48 -4.30 -14.46
C VAL A 26 -3.09 -3.67 -15.79
N GLU A 27 -4.06 -3.28 -16.63
CA GLU A 27 -3.80 -2.53 -17.87
C GLU A 27 -3.11 -1.18 -17.58
N ARG A 28 -3.53 -0.48 -16.52
CA ARG A 28 -2.90 0.77 -16.09
C ARG A 28 -1.45 0.57 -15.66
N LEU A 29 -1.17 -0.47 -14.87
CA LEU A 29 0.19 -0.84 -14.49
C LEU A 29 1.02 -1.21 -15.72
N ALA A 30 0.45 -1.97 -16.65
CA ALA A 30 1.10 -2.34 -17.90
C ALA A 30 1.51 -1.09 -18.71
N LYS A 31 0.59 -0.13 -18.89
CA LYS A 31 0.88 1.13 -19.58
C LYS A 31 1.96 1.96 -18.87
N HIS A 32 1.94 2.01 -17.54
CA HIS A 32 2.92 2.77 -16.76
C HIS A 32 4.35 2.25 -16.90
N PHE A 33 4.51 0.93 -16.97
CA PHE A 33 5.81 0.27 -17.11
C PHE A 33 6.16 -0.08 -18.56
N THR A 34 5.35 0.36 -19.54
CA THR A 34 5.53 0.04 -20.97
C THR A 34 5.61 -1.48 -21.22
N LEU A 35 4.72 -2.24 -20.59
CA LEU A 35 4.64 -3.70 -20.69
C LEU A 35 3.34 -4.13 -21.41
N LYS A 36 3.37 -5.32 -22.00
CA LYS A 36 2.14 -6.02 -22.41
C LYS A 36 1.34 -6.43 -21.18
N TYR A 37 0.00 -6.48 -21.31
CA TYR A 37 -0.92 -6.84 -20.23
C TYR A 37 -0.56 -8.19 -19.58
N GLU A 38 -0.31 -9.24 -20.35
CA GLU A 38 0.02 -10.57 -19.78
C GLU A 38 1.33 -10.56 -18.98
N THR A 39 2.32 -9.78 -19.43
CA THR A 39 3.57 -9.59 -18.70
C THR A 39 3.32 -8.85 -17.38
N ALA A 40 2.52 -7.79 -17.40
CA ALA A 40 2.15 -7.03 -16.20
C ALA A 40 1.32 -7.88 -15.22
N LYS A 41 0.35 -8.65 -15.71
CA LYS A 41 -0.46 -9.58 -14.91
C LYS A 41 0.46 -10.56 -14.17
N ARG A 42 1.33 -11.27 -14.89
CA ARG A 42 2.25 -12.25 -14.30
C ARG A 42 3.23 -11.62 -13.32
N ARG A 43 3.78 -10.45 -13.66
CA ARG A 43 4.82 -9.78 -12.86
C ARG A 43 4.26 -9.14 -11.59
N PHE A 44 3.09 -8.51 -11.68
CA PHE A 44 2.60 -7.66 -10.61
C PHE A 44 1.48 -8.30 -9.79
N THR A 45 0.80 -9.32 -10.31
CA THR A 45 -0.36 -9.93 -9.64
C THR A 45 -0.18 -11.42 -9.38
N ARG A 46 -1.00 -11.94 -8.47
CA ARG A 46 -1.21 -13.37 -8.23
C ARG A 46 -2.71 -13.61 -8.01
N GLU A 47 -3.14 -14.86 -8.11
CA GLU A 47 -4.49 -15.27 -7.71
C GLU A 47 -4.46 -15.72 -6.24
N GLY A 48 -5.51 -15.42 -5.49
CA GLY A 48 -5.60 -15.80 -4.07
C GLY A 48 -6.70 -15.06 -3.31
N HIS A 49 -7.13 -15.61 -2.18
CA HIS A 49 -8.21 -15.06 -1.35
C HIS A 49 -9.50 -14.73 -2.14
N GLY A 50 -9.86 -15.56 -3.12
CA GLY A 50 -11.02 -15.33 -3.99
C GLY A 50 -10.85 -14.23 -5.04
N HIS A 51 -9.67 -13.61 -5.16
CA HIS A 51 -9.41 -12.55 -6.13
C HIS A 51 -8.53 -13.03 -7.29
N LYS A 52 -8.97 -12.73 -8.52
CA LYS A 52 -8.22 -13.01 -9.75
C LYS A 52 -6.95 -12.15 -9.91
N TYR A 53 -6.95 -10.95 -9.34
CA TYR A 53 -5.79 -10.06 -9.38
C TYR A 53 -5.52 -9.53 -7.98
N LEU A 54 -4.58 -10.16 -7.31
CA LEU A 54 -4.08 -9.74 -6.02
C LEU A 54 -2.69 -9.15 -6.21
N MET A 55 -2.45 -7.94 -5.69
CA MET A 55 -1.14 -7.29 -5.77
C MET A 55 -0.07 -8.17 -5.10
N ARG A 56 1.06 -8.40 -5.80
CA ARG A 56 2.22 -9.04 -5.18
C ARG A 56 2.86 -8.13 -4.15
N ARG A 57 3.37 -8.75 -3.08
CA ARG A 57 3.98 -8.09 -1.93
C ARG A 57 5.43 -8.56 -1.77
N LYS A 58 6.30 -7.69 -1.28
CA LYS A 58 7.70 -7.96 -0.91
C LYS A 58 7.90 -7.88 0.60
N GLY A 59 9.04 -8.34 1.12
CA GLY A 59 9.35 -8.25 2.55
C GLY A 59 9.47 -6.79 3.03
N ASP A 60 9.02 -6.54 4.25
CA ASP A 60 9.14 -5.26 4.93
C ASP A 60 9.49 -5.45 6.41
N LYS A 61 10.28 -4.53 6.96
CA LYS A 61 10.68 -4.60 8.37
C LYS A 61 9.55 -4.21 9.33
N ILE A 62 8.66 -3.29 8.92
CA ILE A 62 7.60 -2.75 9.78
C ILE A 62 6.35 -3.62 9.73
N TYR A 63 5.97 -4.11 8.54
CA TYR A 63 4.71 -4.85 8.37
C TYR A 63 4.88 -6.34 8.06
N GLY A 64 6.11 -6.85 8.03
CA GLY A 64 6.46 -8.20 7.55
C GLY A 64 6.44 -8.30 6.03
N ARG A 65 5.35 -7.90 5.39
CA ARG A 65 5.25 -7.74 3.92
C ARG A 65 4.53 -6.45 3.55
N ILE A 66 4.85 -5.92 2.38
CA ILE A 66 4.26 -4.69 1.84
C ILE A 66 4.10 -4.77 0.32
N CYS A 67 3.23 -3.94 -0.26
CA CYS A 67 3.10 -3.78 -1.71
C CYS A 67 4.48 -3.70 -2.41
N GLN A 68 4.65 -4.42 -3.52
CA GLN A 68 5.92 -4.45 -4.26
C GLN A 68 6.41 -3.06 -4.72
N PHE A 69 5.48 -2.14 -4.99
CA PHE A 69 5.75 -0.78 -5.46
C PHE A 69 5.96 0.24 -4.34
N PHE A 70 6.09 -0.22 -3.10
CA PHE A 70 6.36 0.65 -1.97
C PHE A 70 7.87 0.82 -1.77
N ASP A 71 8.35 2.05 -1.63
CA ASP A 71 9.71 2.33 -1.22
C ASP A 71 9.84 2.15 0.29
N THR A 72 10.59 1.15 0.73
CA THR A 72 10.74 0.82 2.15
C THR A 72 11.71 1.74 2.89
N LYS A 73 12.54 2.52 2.17
CA LYS A 73 13.46 3.50 2.74
C LYS A 73 12.74 4.83 2.94
N GLU A 74 12.13 5.36 1.88
CA GLU A 74 11.41 6.64 1.92
C GLU A 74 9.97 6.52 2.45
N ARG A 75 9.50 5.29 2.69
CA ARG A 75 8.15 4.97 3.18
C ARG A 75 7.02 5.55 2.34
N ARG A 76 7.16 5.57 1.01
CA ARG A 76 6.16 6.08 0.08
C ARG A 76 5.93 5.19 -1.13
N CYS A 77 4.79 5.35 -1.79
CA CYS A 77 4.49 4.62 -3.02
C CYS A 77 5.33 5.16 -4.19
N THR A 78 5.79 4.32 -5.11
CA THR A 78 6.55 4.81 -6.28
C THR A 78 5.67 5.03 -7.52
N ILE A 79 4.43 4.51 -7.51
CA ILE A 79 3.55 4.51 -8.70
C ILE A 79 2.34 5.44 -8.56
N TYR A 80 2.49 6.63 -7.95
CA TYR A 80 1.37 7.57 -7.70
C TYR A 80 0.47 7.79 -8.93
N LYS A 81 1.06 8.00 -10.11
CA LYS A 81 0.33 8.23 -11.38
C LYS A 81 -0.45 6.99 -11.86
N ALA A 82 0.04 5.80 -11.53
CA ALA A 82 -0.52 4.53 -11.99
C ALA A 82 -1.25 3.74 -10.89
N ARG A 83 -1.54 4.38 -9.76
CA ARG A 83 -2.22 3.74 -8.63
C ARG A 83 -3.50 3.01 -9.08
N PRO A 84 -3.69 1.76 -8.63
CA PRO A 84 -4.96 1.05 -8.76
C PRO A 84 -6.12 1.79 -8.11
N ALA A 85 -7.36 1.43 -8.48
CA ALA A 85 -8.57 2.00 -7.89
C ALA A 85 -8.57 1.91 -6.36
N ALA A 86 -8.30 0.72 -5.79
CA ALA A 86 -8.25 0.51 -4.35
C ALA A 86 -7.23 1.45 -3.64
N CYS A 87 -6.10 1.75 -4.29
CA CYS A 87 -5.07 2.62 -3.73
C CYS A 87 -5.42 4.12 -3.84
N ARG A 88 -6.28 4.50 -4.80
CA ARG A 88 -6.76 5.87 -4.96
C ARG A 88 -7.92 6.18 -4.04
N ASP A 89 -8.77 5.19 -3.82
CA ASP A 89 -9.91 5.29 -2.94
C ASP A 89 -9.45 5.50 -1.49
N TYR A 90 -8.36 4.85 -1.08
CA TYR A 90 -7.84 4.98 0.29
C TYR A 90 -7.55 6.44 0.71
N PRO A 91 -8.00 6.88 1.92
CA PRO A 91 -8.64 6.10 3.00
C PRO A 91 -10.18 6.04 2.94
N GLY A 92 -10.78 6.23 1.77
CA GLY A 92 -12.23 6.31 1.55
C GLY A 92 -12.74 7.70 1.89
N HIS A 93 -13.57 7.80 2.92
CA HIS A 93 -14.19 9.04 3.40
C HIS A 93 -13.22 10.04 4.06
N GLY A 94 -11.92 10.01 3.72
CA GLY A 94 -10.90 10.96 4.17
C GLY A 94 -10.34 10.70 5.57
N ARG A 95 -10.86 9.71 6.32
CA ARG A 95 -10.39 9.37 7.66
C ARG A 95 -9.72 8.00 7.71
N CYS A 96 -8.53 7.94 8.33
CA CYS A 96 -7.76 6.72 8.50
C CYS A 96 -7.55 6.43 9.99
N GLY A 97 -8.22 5.40 10.52
CA GLY A 97 -8.10 5.04 11.95
C GLY A 97 -6.68 4.68 12.38
N TYR A 98 -5.92 4.00 11.52
CA TYR A 98 -4.50 3.71 11.79
C TYR A 98 -3.66 4.99 11.90
N TYR A 99 -3.97 6.01 11.09
CA TYR A 99 -3.27 7.28 11.17
C TYR A 99 -3.66 8.07 12.42
N ASP A 100 -4.94 8.04 12.81
CA ASP A 100 -5.39 8.64 14.08
C ASP A 100 -4.61 8.04 15.27
N PHE A 101 -4.50 6.71 15.31
CA PHE A 101 -3.74 5.99 16.33
C PHE A 101 -2.24 6.33 16.29
N LEU A 102 -1.63 6.32 15.09
CA LEU A 102 -0.23 6.72 14.90
C LEU A 102 0.05 8.12 15.47
N MET A 103 -0.82 9.09 15.17
CA MET A 103 -0.64 10.46 15.66
C MET A 103 -0.86 10.57 17.17
N HIS A 104 -1.67 9.71 17.77
CA HIS A 104 -1.78 9.60 19.22
C HIS A 104 -0.48 9.05 19.83
N GLU A 105 0.01 7.91 19.34
CA GLU A 105 1.25 7.27 19.82
C GLU A 105 2.45 8.21 19.74
N ARG A 106 2.65 8.87 18.59
CA ARG A 106 3.75 9.83 18.40
C ARG A 106 3.72 10.99 19.40
N ARG A 107 2.53 11.43 19.80
CA ARG A 107 2.36 12.49 20.82
C ARG A 107 2.61 11.97 22.23
N CYS A 108 2.05 10.81 22.58
CA CYS A 108 2.23 10.24 23.91
C CYS A 108 3.69 9.86 24.21
N GLN A 109 4.42 9.41 23.19
CA GLN A 109 5.82 8.99 23.32
C GLN A 109 6.82 10.12 23.02
N ASN A 110 6.35 11.29 22.56
CA ASN A 110 7.20 12.37 22.03
C ASN A 110 8.20 11.91 20.95
N ASP A 111 7.84 10.90 20.16
CA ASP A 111 8.65 10.36 19.06
C ASP A 111 7.91 10.57 17.73
N PRO A 112 8.33 11.55 16.90
CA PRO A 112 7.70 11.81 15.61
C PRO A 112 7.97 10.72 14.57
N THR A 113 8.94 9.84 14.82
CA THR A 113 9.36 8.77 13.89
C THR A 113 8.70 7.42 14.20
N PHE A 114 8.03 7.31 15.35
CA PHE A 114 7.37 6.08 15.77
C PHE A 114 6.48 5.50 14.66
N ALA A 115 6.55 4.19 14.50
CA ALA A 115 5.69 3.41 13.61
C ALA A 115 5.38 2.06 14.30
N ALA A 116 4.10 1.77 14.48
CA ALA A 116 3.67 0.50 15.05
C ALA A 116 4.07 -0.67 14.12
N ILE A 117 4.84 -1.61 14.67
CA ILE A 117 5.26 -2.82 13.96
C ILE A 117 4.07 -3.78 13.91
N THR A 118 3.74 -4.27 12.71
CA THR A 118 2.77 -5.36 12.53
C THR A 118 3.42 -6.49 11.73
N ASN A 119 2.83 -7.68 11.78
CA ASN A 119 3.44 -8.85 11.15
C ASN A 119 2.44 -9.55 10.23
N HIS A 120 2.34 -9.07 8.99
CA HIS A 120 1.55 -9.68 7.92
C HIS A 120 2.45 -10.51 6.99
N LYS A 121 3.13 -11.51 7.56
CA LYS A 121 4.07 -12.39 6.85
C LYS A 121 3.40 -13.32 5.84
N ASP A 122 2.09 -13.53 5.97
CA ASP A 122 1.28 -14.37 5.10
C ASP A 122 0.82 -13.65 3.80
#